data_AF-A0A849GKF8-F1
#
_entry.id   AF-A0A849GKF8-F1
#
_cell.length_a   1.000
_cell.length_b   1.000
_cell.length_c   1.000
_cell.angle_alpha   90.00
_cell.angle_beta   90.00
_cell.angle_gamma   90.00
#
_symmetry.space_group_name_H-M   'P 1'
#
loop_
_entity.id
_entity.type
_entity.pdbx_description
1 polymer ?
#
loop_
_entity_poly.entity_id
_entity_poly.type
_entity_poly.pdbx_seq_one_letter_code
_entity_poly.pdbx_strand_id
1 'polypeptide(L)'
;MKLLMTAMIAVLMFAGTAALADEQTEREVRQSIVDSYAKTNRTKMASSDNYSKHGAVEFWSSGGVMHDVGRDDNAGEYDEFSIDAFHIRVVTLVPGQAAVAHFYAQGSMKPKGAPRVGNYFTRATQV
;
A
#
# COMPACT_ATOMS: atom_id res chain seq x y z
N MET A 1 32.31 24.86 -25.07
CA MET A 1 30.88 24.81 -25.44
C MET A 1 30.38 23.39 -25.72
N LYS A 2 30.99 22.61 -26.64
CA LYS A 2 30.52 21.23 -26.95
C LYS A 2 30.46 20.30 -25.72
N LEU A 3 31.52 20.24 -24.91
CA LEU A 3 31.55 19.40 -23.69
C LEU A 3 30.44 19.77 -22.68
N LEU A 4 30.21 21.08 -22.47
CA LEU A 4 29.15 21.61 -21.60
C LEU A 4 27.75 21.25 -22.13
N MET A 5 27.53 21.36 -23.44
CA MET A 5 26.26 20.96 -24.07
C MET A 5 26.00 19.47 -23.95
N THR A 6 27.01 18.62 -24.19
CA THR A 6 26.87 17.16 -24.06
C THR A 6 26.59 16.75 -22.61
N ALA A 7 27.28 17.35 -21.64
CA ALA A 7 27.02 17.10 -20.22
C ALA A 7 25.59 17.52 -19.82
N MET A 8 25.12 18.68 -20.30
CA MET A 8 23.78 19.16 -20.01
C MET A 8 22.68 18.25 -20.59
N ILE A 9 22.87 17.74 -21.81
CA ILE A 9 21.96 16.77 -22.42
C ILE A 9 21.93 15.45 -21.62
N ALA A 10 23.09 14.94 -21.21
CA ALA A 10 23.18 13.70 -20.42
C ALA A 10 22.46 13.84 -19.06
N VAL A 11 22.62 14.98 -18.38
CA VAL A 11 21.92 15.27 -17.13
C VAL A 11 20.40 15.34 -17.34
N LEU A 12 19.94 16.00 -18.40
CA LEU A 12 18.51 16.08 -18.73
C LEU A 12 17.90 14.71 -19.03
N MET A 13 18.61 13.85 -19.78
CA MET A 13 18.14 12.49 -20.05
C MET A 13 18.06 11.67 -18.77
N PHE A 14 19.08 11.73 -17.91
CA PHE A 14 19.10 10.99 -16.65
C PHE A 14 17.97 11.43 -15.71
N ALA A 15 17.78 12.74 -15.55
CA ALA A 15 16.70 13.29 -14.73
C ALA A 15 15.31 12.89 -15.26
N GLY A 16 15.12 12.91 -16.59
CA GLY A 16 13.88 12.47 -17.22
C GLY A 16 13.56 11.00 -16.96
N THR A 17 14.56 10.11 -17.06
CA THR A 17 14.37 8.68 -16.78
C THR A 17 14.03 8.41 -15.31
N ALA A 18 14.63 9.14 -14.37
CA ALA A 18 14.35 8.98 -12.95
C ALA A 18 12.92 9.43 -12.60
N ALA A 19 12.46 10.55 -13.15
CA ALA A 19 11.11 11.05 -12.92
C ALA A 19 10.01 10.11 -13.46
N LEU A 20 10.24 9.49 -14.62
CA LEU A 20 9.30 8.50 -15.17
C LEU A 20 9.21 7.24 -14.31
N ALA A 21 10.35 6.75 -13.80
CA ALA A 21 10.39 5.60 -12.92
C ALA A 21 9.70 5.89 -11.57
N ASP A 22 9.87 7.10 -11.04
CA ASP A 22 9.19 7.57 -9.83
C ASP A 22 7.66 7.55 -9.99
N GLU A 23 7.16 8.20 -11.06
CA GLU A 23 5.72 8.26 -11.35
C GLU A 23 5.13 6.85 -11.61
N GLN A 24 5.89 5.96 -12.26
CA GLN A 24 5.49 4.57 -12.43
C GLN A 24 5.37 3.85 -11.09
N THR A 25 6.35 4.03 -10.18
CA THR A 25 6.33 3.42 -8.84
C THR A 25 5.12 3.89 -8.04
N GLU A 26 4.82 5.20 -8.05
CA GLU A 26 3.62 5.72 -7.39
C GLU A 26 2.34 5.05 -7.93
N ARG A 27 2.21 4.95 -9.26
CA ARG A 27 1.04 4.34 -9.90
C ARG A 27 0.87 2.88 -9.51
N GLU A 28 1.93 2.09 -9.59
CA GLU A 28 1.91 0.66 -9.28
C GLU A 28 1.51 0.41 -7.82
N VAL A 29 2.10 1.15 -6.88
CA VAL A 29 1.79 1.03 -5.45
C VAL A 29 0.34 1.45 -5.17
N ARG A 30 -0.11 2.58 -5.73
CA ARG A 30 -1.50 3.04 -5.60
C ARG A 30 -2.48 1.99 -6.11
N GLN A 31 -2.21 1.42 -7.29
CA GLN A 31 -3.07 0.43 -7.91
C GLN A 31 -3.11 -0.87 -7.10
N SER A 32 -1.95 -1.33 -6.60
CA SER A 32 -1.85 -2.51 -5.75
C SER A 32 -2.75 -2.40 -4.50
N ILE A 33 -2.76 -1.24 -3.84
CA ILE A 33 -3.62 -0.98 -2.69
C ILE A 33 -5.10 -1.09 -3.07
N VAL A 34 -5.52 -0.38 -4.13
CA VAL A 34 -6.92 -0.41 -4.61
C VAL A 34 -7.34 -1.83 -5.00
N ASP A 35 -6.50 -2.55 -5.73
CA ASP A 35 -6.77 -3.90 -6.19
C ASP A 35 -6.85 -4.90 -5.03
N SER A 36 -6.03 -4.73 -4.00
CA SER A 36 -6.09 -5.55 -2.79
C SER A 36 -7.44 -5.41 -2.09
N TYR A 37 -7.91 -4.18 -1.85
CA TYR A 37 -9.23 -3.96 -1.24
C TYR A 37 -10.36 -4.46 -2.16
N ALA A 38 -10.29 -4.21 -3.47
CA ALA A 38 -11.26 -4.71 -4.43
C ALA A 38 -11.32 -6.26 -4.47
N LYS A 39 -10.16 -6.92 -4.37
CA LYS A 39 -10.06 -8.39 -4.26
C LYS A 39 -10.74 -8.87 -2.99
N THR A 40 -10.43 -8.30 -1.83
CA THR A 40 -11.06 -8.70 -0.55
C THR A 40 -12.56 -8.39 -0.54
N ASN A 41 -13.01 -7.27 -1.12
CA ASN A 41 -14.43 -6.99 -1.35
C ASN A 41 -15.12 -8.09 -2.17
N ARG A 42 -14.43 -8.70 -3.14
CA ARG A 42 -14.99 -9.77 -3.98
C ARG A 42 -14.94 -11.14 -3.30
N THR A 43 -13.80 -11.49 -2.70
CA THR A 43 -13.52 -12.85 -2.20
C THR A 43 -13.88 -13.04 -0.74
N LYS A 44 -14.03 -11.95 0.01
CA LYS A 44 -14.15 -11.92 1.48
C LYS A 44 -12.96 -12.58 2.19
N MET A 45 -11.80 -12.54 1.54
CA MET A 45 -10.54 -13.03 2.10
C MET A 45 -9.47 -11.94 1.94
N ALA A 46 -8.83 -11.57 3.04
CA ALA A 46 -7.62 -10.76 3.00
C ALA A 46 -6.48 -11.57 2.35
N SER A 47 -5.62 -10.89 1.60
CA SER A 47 -4.46 -11.51 0.97
C SER A 47 -3.22 -11.33 1.85
N SER A 48 -2.49 -12.41 2.07
CA SER A 48 -1.16 -12.36 2.70
C SER A 48 -0.08 -11.81 1.76
N ASP A 49 -0.41 -11.55 0.49
CA ASP A 49 0.54 -11.05 -0.51
C ASP A 49 1.05 -9.64 -0.20
N ASN A 50 0.31 -8.90 0.63
CA ASN A 50 0.70 -7.56 1.09
C ASN A 50 1.82 -7.58 2.15
N TYR A 51 2.20 -8.75 2.66
CA TYR A 51 3.26 -8.90 3.65
C TYR A 51 4.55 -9.44 3.04
N SER A 52 5.68 -8.97 3.57
CA SER A 52 6.98 -9.54 3.22
C SER A 52 7.07 -11.01 3.64
N LYS A 53 8.05 -11.75 3.13
CA LYS A 53 8.34 -13.13 3.58
C LYS A 53 8.69 -13.23 5.07
N HIS A 54 9.05 -12.10 5.70
CA HIS A 54 9.36 -12.01 7.13
C HIS A 54 8.19 -11.46 7.95
N GLY A 55 7.03 -11.26 7.33
CA GLY A 55 5.89 -10.62 7.98
C GLY A 55 6.00 -9.09 7.99
N ALA A 56 5.42 -8.46 9.00
CA ALA A 56 5.50 -7.03 9.24
C ALA A 56 5.50 -6.69 10.73
N VAL A 57 5.87 -5.46 11.02
CA VAL A 57 5.67 -4.84 12.33
C VAL A 57 4.46 -3.92 12.21
N GLU A 58 3.42 -4.19 12.98
CA GLU A 58 2.16 -3.45 12.91
C GLU A 58 1.87 -2.67 14.18
N PHE A 59 1.10 -1.60 14.00
CA PHE A 59 0.55 -0.78 15.08
C PHE A 59 -0.92 -0.48 14.77
N TRP A 60 -1.81 -0.94 15.65
CA TRP A 60 -3.25 -0.82 15.45
C TRP A 60 -3.86 0.26 16.35
N SER A 61 -4.73 1.06 15.76
CA SER A 61 -5.41 2.17 16.44
C SER A 61 -6.40 1.74 17.53
N SER A 62 -6.61 0.43 17.72
CA SER A 62 -7.40 -0.17 18.81
C SER A 62 -6.73 -0.09 20.19
N GLY A 63 -5.57 0.57 20.30
CA GLY A 63 -4.82 0.71 21.55
C GLY A 63 -3.76 -0.37 21.76
N GLY A 64 -3.45 -1.15 20.72
CA GLY A 64 -2.34 -2.10 20.73
C GLY A 64 -1.00 -1.40 20.59
N VAL A 65 0.02 -1.90 21.29
CA VAL A 65 1.42 -1.51 21.05
C VAL A 65 1.92 -2.12 19.73
N MET A 66 3.11 -1.70 19.32
CA MET A 66 3.83 -2.31 18.20
C MET A 66 3.99 -3.82 18.44
N HIS A 67 3.70 -4.63 17.42
CA HIS A 67 3.82 -6.08 17.48
C HIS A 67 4.21 -6.65 16.11
N ASP A 68 4.82 -7.84 16.14
CA ASP A 68 5.15 -8.59 14.94
C ASP A 68 3.94 -9.41 14.46
N VAL A 69 3.71 -9.42 13.16
CA VAL A 69 2.73 -10.29 12.49
C VAL A 69 3.45 -11.13 11.44
N GLY A 70 3.24 -12.44 11.46
CA GLY A 70 3.66 -13.31 10.38
C GLY A 70 2.88 -13.05 9.11
N ARG A 71 3.44 -13.41 7.95
CA ARG A 71 2.81 -13.20 6.64
C ARG A 71 1.41 -13.82 6.56
N ASP A 72 1.23 -15.02 7.11
CA ASP A 72 -0.01 -15.77 7.02
C ASP A 72 -0.90 -15.64 8.27
N ASP A 73 -0.45 -14.92 9.29
CA ASP A 73 -1.19 -14.72 10.55
C ASP A 73 -2.43 -13.82 10.34
N ASN A 74 -2.40 -12.98 9.28
CA ASN A 74 -3.43 -11.98 8.96
C ASN A 74 -4.27 -12.31 7.71
N ALA A 75 -4.35 -13.58 7.30
CA ALA A 75 -5.30 -14.01 6.26
C ALA A 75 -6.75 -14.00 6.79
N GLY A 76 -7.26 -12.80 7.13
CA GLY A 76 -8.60 -12.61 7.67
C GLY A 76 -9.69 -13.09 6.70
N GLU A 77 -10.57 -13.95 7.19
CA GLU A 77 -11.80 -14.35 6.52
C GLU A 77 -12.98 -13.48 7.01
N TYR A 78 -13.88 -13.15 6.09
CA TYR A 78 -15.02 -12.29 6.38
C TYR A 78 -16.33 -12.93 5.90
N ASP A 79 -17.39 -12.74 6.69
CA ASP A 79 -18.76 -12.97 6.22
C ASP A 79 -19.21 -11.83 5.29
N GLU A 80 -18.83 -10.61 5.66
CA GLU A 80 -19.08 -9.38 4.90
C GLU A 80 -17.82 -8.53 4.87
N PHE A 81 -17.52 -7.95 3.71
CA PHE A 81 -16.45 -6.97 3.57
C PHE A 81 -16.85 -6.00 2.46
N SER A 82 -16.89 -4.72 2.81
CA SER A 82 -17.25 -3.58 1.96
C SER A 82 -16.45 -2.38 2.44
N ILE A 83 -15.14 -2.38 2.17
CA ILE A 83 -14.20 -1.33 2.57
C ILE A 83 -13.41 -0.89 1.35
N ASP A 84 -13.25 0.41 1.17
CA ASP A 84 -12.46 1.01 0.10
C ASP A 84 -11.32 1.86 0.66
N ALA A 85 -10.17 1.82 -0.01
CA ALA A 85 -9.04 2.70 0.25
C ALA A 85 -9.18 4.00 -0.54
N PHE A 86 -8.91 5.14 0.12
CA PHE A 86 -9.03 6.46 -0.49
C PHE A 86 -7.99 7.44 0.08
N HIS A 87 -7.86 8.60 -0.58
CA HIS A 87 -6.83 9.61 -0.25
C HIS A 87 -5.41 9.03 -0.15
N ILE A 88 -5.08 8.12 -1.08
CA ILE A 88 -3.78 7.46 -1.11
C ILE A 88 -2.72 8.47 -1.56
N ARG A 89 -1.68 8.64 -0.73
CA ARG A 89 -0.44 9.34 -1.06
C ARG A 89 0.70 8.34 -1.02
N VAL A 90 1.45 8.27 -2.12
CA VAL A 90 2.66 7.44 -2.21
C VAL A 90 3.86 8.38 -2.23
N VAL A 91 4.88 8.03 -1.46
CA VAL A 91 6.18 8.67 -1.47
C VAL A 91 7.19 7.62 -1.88
N THR A 92 7.71 7.73 -3.10
CA THR A 92 8.77 6.83 -3.56
C THR A 92 10.05 7.08 -2.77
N LEU A 93 10.65 6.00 -2.27
CA LEU A 93 11.96 6.04 -1.63
C LEU A 93 13.06 5.74 -2.64
N VAL A 94 12.85 4.68 -3.43
CA VAL A 94 13.73 4.24 -4.51
C VAL A 94 12.85 3.82 -5.69
N PRO A 95 12.91 4.55 -6.83
CA PRO A 95 12.12 4.22 -8.02
C PRO A 95 12.29 2.76 -8.43
N GLY A 96 11.17 2.07 -8.62
CA GLY A 96 11.08 0.65 -9.00
C GLY A 96 11.43 -0.34 -7.90
N GLN A 97 11.66 0.11 -6.66
CA GLN A 97 12.10 -0.78 -5.57
C GLN A 97 11.35 -0.58 -4.25
N ALA A 98 11.14 0.66 -3.81
CA ALA A 98 10.56 0.92 -2.49
C ALA A 98 9.78 2.24 -2.45
N ALA A 99 8.65 2.24 -1.75
CA ALA A 99 7.83 3.41 -1.53
C ALA A 99 7.06 3.29 -0.21
N VAL A 100 6.63 4.42 0.34
CA VAL A 100 5.72 4.48 1.49
C VAL A 100 4.36 4.95 1.01
N ALA A 101 3.31 4.25 1.40
CA ALA A 101 1.94 4.66 1.11
C ALA A 101 1.20 5.05 2.40
N HIS A 102 0.62 6.24 2.41
CA HIS A 102 -0.27 6.72 3.46
C HIS A 102 -1.68 6.86 2.88
N PHE A 103 -2.67 6.24 3.53
CA PHE A 103 -4.04 6.27 3.03
C PHE A 103 -5.06 6.07 4.15
N TYR A 104 -6.33 6.28 3.81
CA TYR A 104 -7.46 5.93 4.66
C TYR A 104 -8.23 4.75 4.05
N ALA A 105 -8.81 3.93 4.91
CA ALA A 105 -9.73 2.86 4.53
C ALA A 105 -11.04 3.03 5.28
N GLN A 106 -12.16 3.00 4.58
CA GLN A 106 -13.49 3.21 5.16
C GLN A 106 -14.51 2.23 4.63
N GLY A 107 -15.44 1.83 5.49
CA GLY A 107 -16.64 1.11 5.08
C GLY A 107 -17.20 0.26 6.21
N SER A 108 -17.53 -0.99 5.89
CA SER A 108 -18.04 -1.95 6.86
C SER A 108 -17.49 -3.34 6.62
N MET A 109 -17.37 -4.11 7.70
CA MET A 109 -16.93 -5.50 7.63
C MET A 109 -17.59 -6.33 8.73
N LYS A 110 -17.62 -7.63 8.52
CA LYS A 110 -17.97 -8.63 9.51
C LYS A 110 -16.94 -9.76 9.40
N PRO A 111 -15.91 -9.77 10.27
CA PRO A 111 -14.99 -10.88 10.33
C PRO A 111 -15.75 -12.18 10.65
N LYS A 112 -15.30 -13.29 10.10
CA LYS A 112 -15.95 -14.58 10.27
C LYS A 112 -16.04 -14.95 11.75
N GLY A 113 -17.25 -15.26 12.22
CA GLY A 113 -17.51 -15.59 13.63
C GLY A 113 -17.48 -14.42 14.60
N ALA A 114 -17.34 -13.17 14.12
CA ALA A 114 -17.32 -11.97 14.95
C ALA A 114 -18.51 -11.03 14.66
N PRO A 115 -18.84 -10.10 15.58
CA PRO A 115 -19.83 -9.07 15.33
C PRO A 115 -19.47 -8.16 14.15
N ARG A 116 -20.49 -7.63 13.48
CA ARG A 116 -20.33 -6.67 12.37
C ARG A 116 -19.84 -5.31 12.89
N VAL A 117 -18.90 -4.72 12.15
CA VAL A 117 -18.43 -3.34 12.32
C VAL A 117 -18.98 -2.50 11.16
N GLY A 118 -19.96 -1.66 11.45
CA GLY A 118 -20.68 -0.89 10.43
C GLY A 118 -20.02 0.40 9.96
N ASN A 119 -19.18 1.01 10.81
CA ASN A 119 -18.52 2.29 10.55
C ASN A 119 -17.01 2.12 10.75
N TYR A 120 -16.40 1.26 9.94
CA TYR A 120 -14.97 1.05 9.98
C TYR A 120 -14.27 2.25 9.33
N PHE A 121 -13.29 2.82 10.03
CA PHE A 121 -12.45 3.90 9.53
C PHE A 121 -11.05 3.77 10.09
N THR A 122 -10.05 3.64 9.22
CA THR A 122 -8.64 3.52 9.62
C THR A 122 -7.75 4.39 8.76
N ARG A 123 -6.68 4.85 9.37
CA ARG A 123 -5.51 5.40 8.66
C ARG A 123 -4.45 4.32 8.63
N ALA A 124 -3.93 4.03 7.44
CA ALA A 124 -2.88 3.06 7.22
C ALA A 124 -1.60 3.76 6.73
N THR A 125 -0.46 3.17 7.08
CA THR A 125 0.84 3.50 6.50
C THR A 125 1.57 2.19 6.22
N GLN A 126 1.96 1.98 4.98
CA GLN A 126 2.62 0.77 4.48
C GLN A 126 3.94 1.14 3.81
N VAL A 127 4.94 0.27 3.91
CA VAL A 127 6.30 0.42 3.36
C VAL A 127 6.63 -0.82 2.54
#